data_AF-A0A7S0LHK6-F1
#
_entry.id   AF-A0A7S0LHK6-F1
#
_cell.length_a   1.000
_cell.length_b   1.000
_cell.length_c   1.000
_cell.angle_alpha   90.00
_cell.angle_beta   90.00
_cell.angle_gamma   90.00
#
_symmetry.space_group_name_H-M   'P 1'
#
loop_
_entity.id
_entity.type
_entity.pdbx_description
1 polymer ?
#
loop_
_entity_poly.entity_id
_entity_poly.type
_entity_poly.pdbx_seq_one_letter_code
_entity_poly.pdbx_strand_id
1 'polypeptide(L)'
;EDEEDEEDEEFKLLSRSWELLGNAETRRTFDSVDYFNDHLPSSFRHKPERGPDYFYRIFGPCFRRQAKFSIDTPVPSLGDEGTPYEQVASFYRFWHNYSSWRDFTLLAEHDTAQAEDREERRWMQRMNKNQATKIKRDEMNRVQAMVALAYENDPRVVKHREEVAEEKARLKAQKEAAIAAEKAKLSAEQEAKLAAQAVAQAAAEAERSVREVEKKAAKNEKEKARSALKKARKELKAYATQPRWADRVADIELLAAALSLEQITELTTSLDAEDPDAAAAALAAALKGVLT
;
A
#
# COMPACT_ATOMS: atom_id res chain seq x y z
N GLU A 1 65.45 -36.62 54.56
CA GLU A 1 65.58 -35.31 53.90
C GLU A 1 64.77 -35.33 52.62
N ASP A 2 65.23 -35.96 51.53
CA ASP A 2 64.44 -36.00 50.28
C ASP A 2 63.01 -36.57 50.41
N GLU A 3 62.80 -37.68 51.15
CA GLU A 3 61.46 -38.26 51.38
C GLU A 3 60.56 -37.41 52.30
N GLU A 4 61.13 -36.73 53.30
CA GLU A 4 60.37 -35.87 54.23
C GLU A 4 59.95 -34.56 53.54
N ASP A 5 60.80 -34.03 52.64
CA ASP A 5 60.48 -32.87 51.82
C ASP A 5 59.38 -33.21 50.79
N GLU A 6 59.40 -34.42 50.20
CA GLU A 6 58.33 -34.93 49.32
C GLU A 6 56.99 -35.07 50.06
N GLU A 7 56.98 -35.67 51.26
CA GLU A 7 55.76 -35.81 52.09
C GLU A 7 55.16 -34.44 52.46
N ASP A 8 56.00 -33.46 52.78
CA ASP A 8 55.59 -32.09 53.08
C ASP A 8 54.99 -31.38 51.85
N GLU A 9 55.54 -31.60 50.66
CA GLU A 9 55.00 -31.09 49.40
C GLU A 9 53.64 -31.73 49.06
N GLU A 10 53.52 -33.05 49.21
CA GLU A 10 52.27 -33.78 49.04
C GLU A 10 51.19 -33.28 50.00
N PHE A 11 51.54 -33.08 51.28
CA PHE A 11 50.61 -32.55 52.28
C PHE A 11 50.16 -31.12 51.97
N LYS A 12 51.07 -30.25 51.50
CA LYS A 12 50.74 -28.89 51.05
C LYS A 12 49.82 -28.92 49.83
N LEU A 13 50.08 -29.80 48.88
CA LEU A 13 49.24 -29.98 47.69
C LEU A 13 47.83 -30.48 48.06
N LEU A 14 47.75 -31.46 48.96
CA LEU A 14 46.47 -32.00 49.45
C LEU A 14 45.65 -30.93 50.19
N SER A 15 46.30 -30.14 51.05
CA SER A 15 45.67 -29.05 51.79
C SER A 15 45.11 -27.99 50.84
N ARG A 16 45.90 -27.54 49.86
CA ARG A 16 45.45 -26.60 48.82
C ARG A 16 44.32 -27.16 47.96
N SER A 17 44.40 -28.45 47.61
CA SER A 17 43.35 -29.13 46.84
C SER A 17 42.03 -29.19 47.62
N TRP A 18 42.09 -29.44 48.92
CA TRP A 18 40.91 -29.42 49.79
C TRP A 18 40.28 -28.03 49.92
N GLU A 19 41.09 -26.98 50.05
CA GLU A 19 40.61 -25.58 50.07
C GLU A 19 39.95 -25.19 48.74
N LEU A 20 40.55 -25.60 47.62
CA LEU A 20 40.04 -25.27 46.28
C LEU A 20 38.77 -26.06 45.91
N LEU A 21 38.71 -27.35 46.24
CA LEU A 21 37.60 -28.22 45.83
C LEU A 21 36.51 -28.39 46.91
N GLY A 22 36.81 -28.01 48.16
CA GLY A 22 35.94 -28.23 49.32
C GLY A 22 34.76 -27.27 49.41
N ASN A 23 34.90 -26.03 48.93
CA ASN A 23 33.81 -25.06 48.86
C ASN A 23 33.22 -25.02 47.44
N ALA A 24 31.89 -24.93 47.33
CA ALA A 24 31.20 -24.82 46.06
C ALA A 24 31.64 -23.59 45.24
N GLU A 25 31.98 -22.48 45.89
CA GLU A 25 32.41 -21.25 45.20
C GLU A 25 33.81 -21.42 44.60
N THR A 26 34.79 -21.88 45.38
CA THR A 26 36.16 -22.14 44.91
C THR A 26 36.22 -23.31 43.94
N ARG A 27 35.34 -24.31 44.10
CA ARG A 27 35.20 -25.38 43.13
C ARG A 27 34.70 -24.87 41.78
N ARG A 28 33.79 -23.89 41.76
CA ARG A 28 33.34 -23.28 40.48
C ARG A 28 34.46 -22.55 39.78
N THR A 29 35.37 -21.89 40.50
CA THR A 29 36.51 -21.20 39.87
C THR A 29 37.47 -22.22 39.26
N PHE A 30 37.69 -23.36 39.93
CA PHE A 30 38.42 -24.49 39.36
C PHE A 30 37.72 -25.10 38.15
N ASP A 31 36.44 -25.49 38.27
CA ASP A 31 35.64 -26.10 37.19
C ASP A 31 35.50 -25.20 35.95
N SER A 32 35.75 -23.89 36.10
CA SER A 32 35.73 -22.92 35.00
C SER A 32 37.03 -22.85 34.22
N VAL A 33 38.14 -23.34 34.78
CA VAL A 33 39.51 -23.27 34.22
C VAL A 33 40.09 -24.67 33.95
N ASP A 34 39.54 -25.70 34.58
CA ASP A 34 39.90 -27.11 34.38
C ASP A 34 39.84 -27.52 32.89
N TYR A 35 40.50 -28.63 32.55
CA TYR A 35 40.70 -29.16 31.20
C TYR A 35 39.38 -29.39 30.46
N PHE A 36 38.86 -28.31 29.88
CA PHE A 36 37.63 -28.29 29.13
C PHE A 36 37.91 -27.96 27.67
N ASN A 37 37.23 -28.67 26.78
CA ASN A 37 37.27 -28.32 25.37
C ASN A 37 36.43 -27.04 25.16
N ASP A 38 37.08 -25.88 25.16
CA ASP A 38 36.45 -24.58 24.87
C ASP A 38 36.36 -24.27 23.36
N HIS A 39 36.64 -25.24 22.48
CA HIS A 39 36.54 -25.03 21.04
C HIS A 39 35.08 -24.85 20.60
N LEU A 40 34.76 -23.65 20.11
CA LEU A 40 33.49 -23.29 19.50
C LEU A 40 33.71 -22.98 18.01
N PRO A 41 32.83 -23.45 17.11
CA PRO A 41 32.92 -23.14 15.69
C PRO A 41 32.84 -21.62 15.46
N SER A 42 33.83 -21.05 14.76
CA SER A 42 33.85 -19.64 14.36
C SER A 42 33.20 -19.41 13.00
N SER A 43 33.13 -20.45 12.18
CA SER A 43 32.47 -20.41 10.87
C SER A 43 31.83 -21.76 10.57
N PHE A 44 30.75 -21.73 9.82
CA PHE A 44 30.06 -22.92 9.36
C PHE A 44 29.76 -22.77 7.87
N ARG A 45 30.06 -23.82 7.12
CA ARG A 45 29.69 -23.94 5.72
C ARG A 45 28.91 -25.23 5.57
N HIS A 46 27.68 -25.11 5.06
CA HIS A 46 26.87 -26.28 4.75
C HIS A 46 27.62 -27.17 3.74
N LYS A 47 27.76 -28.46 4.07
CA LYS A 47 28.40 -29.46 3.21
C LYS A 47 27.37 -30.55 2.89
N PRO A 48 26.69 -30.49 1.73
CA PRO A 48 25.64 -31.45 1.39
C PRO A 48 26.17 -32.89 1.34
N GLU A 49 27.44 -33.08 0.98
CA GLU A 49 28.13 -34.38 1.00
C GLU A 49 28.20 -35.04 2.39
N ARG A 50 28.07 -34.27 3.47
CA ARG A 50 28.16 -34.76 4.85
C ARG A 50 26.80 -35.16 5.44
N GLY A 51 25.72 -35.05 4.67
CA GLY A 51 24.36 -35.39 5.06
C GLY A 51 23.63 -34.31 5.87
N PRO A 52 22.31 -34.47 6.07
CA PRO A 52 21.47 -33.51 6.80
C PRO A 52 21.89 -33.37 8.28
N ASP A 53 22.45 -34.42 8.86
CA ASP A 53 22.90 -34.45 10.25
C ASP A 53 24.17 -33.62 10.52
N TYR A 54 24.80 -33.09 9.46
CA TYR A 54 26.07 -32.37 9.59
C TYR A 54 25.97 -31.18 10.54
N PHE A 55 24.88 -30.41 10.48
CA PHE A 55 24.64 -29.29 11.39
C PHE A 55 24.60 -29.76 12.86
N TYR A 56 23.77 -30.76 13.16
CA TYR A 56 23.58 -31.28 14.52
C TYR A 56 24.84 -31.92 15.08
N ARG A 57 25.67 -32.56 14.24
CA ARG A 57 26.94 -33.14 14.64
C ARG A 57 27.98 -32.08 15.03
N ILE A 58 27.98 -30.92 14.39
CA ILE A 58 28.90 -29.83 14.71
C ILE A 58 28.43 -29.03 15.93
N PHE A 59 27.18 -28.56 15.92
CA PHE A 59 26.68 -27.67 16.95
C PHE A 59 26.15 -28.39 18.20
N GLY A 60 25.59 -29.59 18.05
CA GLY A 60 25.04 -30.37 19.17
C GLY A 60 26.03 -30.59 20.32
N PRO A 61 27.26 -31.08 20.06
CA PRO A 61 28.29 -31.19 21.09
C PRO A 61 28.71 -29.85 21.70
N CYS A 62 28.65 -28.75 20.94
CA CYS A 62 28.98 -27.41 21.44
C CYS A 62 27.94 -26.94 22.45
N PHE A 63 26.65 -27.04 22.11
CA PHE A 63 25.56 -26.68 23.03
C PHE A 63 25.54 -27.55 24.28
N ARG A 64 25.75 -28.87 24.16
CA ARG A 64 25.82 -29.77 25.33
C ARG A 64 26.98 -29.43 26.26
N ARG A 65 28.15 -29.10 25.69
CA ARG A 65 29.31 -28.65 26.45
C ARG A 65 28.99 -27.35 27.21
N GLN A 66 28.43 -26.37 26.51
CA GLN A 66 28.09 -25.08 27.12
C GLN A 66 26.97 -25.19 28.16
N ALA A 67 26.03 -26.13 27.99
CA ALA A 67 24.91 -26.34 28.90
C ALA A 67 25.36 -26.63 30.34
N LYS A 68 26.52 -27.26 30.53
CA LYS A 68 27.12 -27.52 31.85
C LYS A 68 27.26 -26.23 32.68
N PHE A 69 27.56 -25.13 32.00
CA PHE A 69 27.85 -23.85 32.63
C PHE A 69 26.63 -22.95 32.80
N SER A 70 25.43 -23.42 32.45
CA SER A 70 24.23 -22.59 32.53
C SER A 70 23.77 -22.37 33.97
N ILE A 71 23.37 -21.14 34.27
CA ILE A 71 22.68 -20.81 35.52
C ILE A 71 21.25 -21.35 35.50
N ASP A 72 20.59 -21.23 34.34
CA ASP A 72 19.18 -21.55 34.19
C ASP A 72 19.00 -23.01 33.80
N THR A 73 18.16 -23.73 34.54
CA THR A 73 17.84 -25.15 34.30
C THR A 73 16.32 -25.35 34.27
N PRO A 74 15.79 -26.26 33.42
CA PRO A 74 16.50 -27.17 32.51
C PRO A 74 16.97 -26.49 31.21
N VAL A 75 18.14 -26.92 30.71
CA VAL A 75 18.71 -26.45 29.44
C VAL A 75 18.05 -27.19 28.27
N PRO A 76 17.42 -26.50 27.29
CA PRO A 76 16.80 -27.16 26.15
C PRO A 76 17.84 -27.78 25.21
N SER A 77 17.53 -28.96 24.68
CA SER A 77 18.35 -29.64 23.69
C SER A 77 18.15 -29.06 22.29
N LEU A 78 19.19 -29.13 21.43
CA LEU A 78 19.12 -28.70 20.03
C LEU A 78 18.06 -29.46 19.21
N GLY A 79 17.77 -30.69 19.59
CA GLY A 79 16.86 -31.59 18.87
C GLY A 79 17.48 -32.14 17.58
N ASP A 80 16.60 -32.50 16.65
CA ASP A 80 16.86 -33.11 15.35
C ASP A 80 16.09 -32.39 14.23
N GLU A 81 16.17 -32.89 12.99
CA GLU A 81 15.45 -32.32 11.85
C GLU A 81 13.92 -32.37 12.02
N GLY A 82 13.39 -33.35 12.75
CA GLY A 82 11.96 -33.51 12.99
C GLY A 82 11.39 -32.62 14.10
N THR A 83 12.25 -31.89 14.82
CA THR A 83 11.83 -31.06 15.95
C THR A 83 10.96 -29.88 15.47
N PRO A 84 9.75 -29.68 16.03
CA PRO A 84 8.87 -28.59 15.65
C PRO A 84 9.51 -27.21 15.84
N TYR A 85 9.22 -26.28 14.93
CA TYR A 85 9.81 -24.93 14.96
C TYR A 85 9.56 -24.19 16.29
N GLU A 86 8.43 -24.40 16.95
CA GLU A 86 8.15 -23.79 18.26
C GLU A 86 9.18 -24.18 19.33
N GLN A 87 9.62 -25.45 19.32
CA GLN A 87 10.64 -25.94 20.24
C GLN A 87 12.01 -25.36 19.87
N VAL A 88 12.29 -25.25 18.57
CA VAL A 88 13.51 -24.61 18.04
C VAL A 88 13.57 -23.13 18.45
N ALA A 89 12.46 -22.41 18.33
CA ALA A 89 12.35 -21.01 18.75
C ALA A 89 12.54 -20.87 20.28
N SER A 90 11.98 -21.78 21.08
CA SER A 90 12.22 -21.80 22.52
C SER A 90 13.67 -22.10 22.88
N PHE A 91 14.31 -23.02 22.15
CA PHE A 91 15.74 -23.32 22.28
C PHE A 91 16.59 -22.08 22.03
N TYR A 92 16.41 -21.40 20.90
CA TYR A 92 17.19 -20.19 20.61
C TYR A 92 16.87 -19.04 21.56
N ARG A 93 15.63 -18.90 22.03
CA ARG A 93 15.26 -17.92 23.06
C ARG A 93 16.03 -18.16 24.38
N PHE A 94 16.21 -19.41 24.78
CA PHE A 94 17.05 -19.74 25.93
C PHE A 94 18.50 -19.34 25.68
N TRP A 95 19.07 -19.73 24.53
CA TRP A 95 20.48 -19.47 24.22
C TRP A 95 20.81 -17.99 23.98
N HIS A 96 19.89 -17.19 23.47
CA HIS A 96 20.04 -15.74 23.39
C HIS A 96 20.09 -15.08 24.77
N ASN A 97 19.36 -15.62 25.74
CA ASN A 97 19.37 -15.17 27.14
C ASN A 97 20.33 -15.99 28.01
N TYR A 98 21.25 -16.75 27.40
CA TYR A 98 22.14 -17.65 28.11
C TYR A 98 22.97 -16.90 29.15
N SER A 99 22.97 -17.41 30.38
CA SER A 99 23.80 -16.93 31.47
C SER A 99 24.69 -18.03 32.01
N SER A 100 25.95 -17.68 32.30
CA SER A 100 26.98 -18.63 32.73
C SER A 100 27.40 -18.41 34.19
N TRP A 101 27.43 -19.49 34.97
CA TRP A 101 27.99 -19.46 36.33
C TRP A 101 29.52 -19.48 36.35
N ARG A 102 30.20 -19.66 35.19
CA ARG A 102 31.67 -19.66 35.13
C ARG A 102 32.27 -18.43 35.80
N ASP A 103 33.36 -18.67 36.52
CA ASP A 103 34.18 -17.66 37.18
C ASP A 103 35.65 -17.88 36.86
N PHE A 104 36.32 -16.82 36.39
CA PHE A 104 37.71 -16.85 35.92
C PHE A 104 38.67 -16.18 36.90
N THR A 105 38.26 -16.01 38.15
CA THR A 105 39.11 -15.45 39.23
C THR A 105 40.38 -16.26 39.47
N LEU A 106 40.41 -17.56 39.18
CA LEU A 106 41.61 -18.40 39.29
C LEU A 106 42.69 -18.04 38.24
N LEU A 107 42.33 -17.41 37.13
CA LEU A 107 43.25 -16.91 36.11
C LEU A 107 43.83 -15.53 36.43
N ALA A 108 43.55 -15.00 37.62
CA ALA A 108 44.05 -13.72 38.08
C ALA A 108 45.58 -13.69 38.17
N GLU A 109 46.17 -12.60 37.70
CA GLU A 109 47.63 -12.44 37.65
C GLU A 109 48.24 -12.03 39.01
N HIS A 110 47.53 -11.24 39.82
CA HIS A 110 48.10 -10.72 41.07
C HIS A 110 47.75 -11.58 42.29
N ASP A 111 48.76 -12.01 43.05
CA ASP A 111 48.56 -12.63 44.36
C ASP A 111 48.33 -11.55 45.44
N THR A 112 47.10 -11.45 45.92
CA THR A 112 46.72 -10.46 46.95
C THR A 112 47.36 -10.70 48.32
N ALA A 113 47.93 -11.89 48.56
CA ALA A 113 48.67 -12.20 49.78
C ALA A 113 50.06 -11.56 49.81
N GLN A 114 50.64 -11.23 48.65
CA GLN A 114 51.96 -10.59 48.50
C GLN A 114 51.93 -9.06 48.60
N ALA A 115 50.74 -8.45 48.76
CA ALA A 115 50.62 -7.00 48.83
C ALA A 115 51.24 -6.43 50.12
N GLU A 116 52.11 -5.43 49.96
CA GLU A 116 52.84 -4.76 51.05
C GLU A 116 51.93 -3.82 51.85
N ASP A 117 50.99 -3.14 51.18
CA ASP A 117 50.03 -2.23 51.80
C ASP A 117 48.57 -2.50 51.40
N ARG A 118 47.63 -1.97 52.20
CA ARG A 118 46.19 -2.04 51.95
C ARG A 118 45.80 -1.44 50.60
N GLU A 119 46.44 -0.35 50.18
CA GLU A 119 46.14 0.29 48.90
C GLU A 119 46.55 -0.60 47.72
N GLU A 120 47.73 -1.21 47.82
CA GLU A 120 48.23 -2.18 46.85
C GLU A 120 47.32 -3.40 46.77
N ARG A 121 46.90 -3.97 47.91
CA ARG A 121 45.97 -5.10 47.95
C ARG A 121 44.65 -4.76 47.24
N ARG A 122 44.11 -3.55 47.47
CA ARG A 122 42.89 -3.08 46.80
C ARG A 122 43.09 -2.84 45.31
N TRP A 123 44.28 -2.41 44.89
CA TRP A 123 44.62 -2.28 43.48
C TRP A 123 44.70 -3.65 42.80
N MET A 124 45.41 -4.62 43.40
CA MET A 124 45.52 -6.00 42.92
C MET A 124 44.14 -6.67 42.80
N GLN A 125 43.28 -6.55 43.81
CA GLN A 125 41.91 -7.06 43.77
C GLN A 125 41.08 -6.44 42.62
N ARG A 126 41.24 -5.14 42.35
CA ARG A 126 40.57 -4.47 41.24
C ARG A 126 41.09 -4.97 39.89
N MET A 127 42.40 -5.14 39.74
CA MET A 127 43.00 -5.66 38.51
C MET A 127 42.54 -7.10 38.22
N ASN A 128 42.55 -7.97 39.23
CA ASN A 128 42.06 -9.34 39.12
C ASN A 128 40.58 -9.39 38.74
N LYS A 129 39.73 -8.57 39.39
CA LYS A 129 38.31 -8.47 39.06
C LYS A 129 38.09 -7.99 37.62
N ASN A 130 38.86 -7.01 37.17
CA ASN A 130 38.77 -6.49 35.80
C ASN A 130 39.18 -7.55 34.77
N GLN A 131 40.26 -8.29 35.03
CA GLN A 131 40.72 -9.39 34.19
C GLN A 131 39.67 -10.52 34.11
N ALA A 132 39.18 -11.00 35.25
CA ALA A 132 38.14 -12.03 35.29
C ALA A 132 36.86 -11.59 34.56
N THR A 133 36.43 -10.33 34.74
CA THR A 133 35.27 -9.76 34.04
C THR A 133 35.50 -9.68 32.53
N LYS A 134 36.72 -9.35 32.10
CA LYS A 134 37.09 -9.30 30.68
C LYS A 134 37.03 -10.71 30.07
N ILE A 135 37.65 -11.70 30.69
CA ILE A 135 37.62 -13.10 30.23
C ILE A 135 36.18 -13.61 30.16
N LYS A 136 35.37 -13.34 31.19
CA LYS A 136 33.94 -13.72 31.19
C LYS A 136 33.15 -13.06 30.06
N ARG A 137 33.42 -11.79 29.76
CA ARG A 137 32.79 -11.07 28.65
C ARG A 137 33.19 -11.66 27.29
N ASP A 138 34.48 -11.91 27.09
CA ASP A 138 34.99 -12.47 25.84
C ASP A 138 34.45 -13.89 25.61
N GLU A 139 34.37 -14.70 26.66
CA GLU A 139 33.73 -16.02 26.62
C GLU A 139 32.24 -15.92 26.27
N MET A 140 31.49 -15.02 26.91
CA MET A 140 30.07 -14.81 26.58
C MET A 140 29.90 -14.39 25.12
N ASN A 141 30.76 -13.50 24.62
CA ASN A 141 30.74 -13.07 23.22
C ASN A 141 31.03 -14.24 22.27
N ARG A 142 31.94 -15.15 22.61
CA ARG A 142 32.21 -16.36 21.83
C ARG A 142 31.02 -17.30 21.78
N VAL A 143 30.34 -17.51 22.92
CA VAL A 143 29.12 -18.31 22.99
C VAL A 143 28.01 -17.67 22.15
N GLN A 144 27.77 -16.37 22.30
CA GLN A 144 26.76 -15.64 21.53
C GLN A 144 27.06 -15.66 20.02
N ALA A 145 28.33 -15.52 19.62
CA ALA A 145 28.73 -15.66 18.22
C ALA A 145 28.46 -17.06 17.66
N MET A 146 28.72 -18.11 18.45
CA MET A 146 28.39 -19.49 18.08
C MET A 146 26.88 -19.71 17.97
N VAL A 147 26.09 -19.13 18.88
CA VAL A 147 24.61 -19.18 18.85
C VAL A 147 24.08 -18.49 17.59
N ALA A 148 24.60 -17.29 17.27
CA ALA A 148 24.22 -16.55 16.06
C ALA A 148 24.56 -17.35 14.79
N LEU A 149 25.77 -17.91 14.74
CA LEU A 149 26.21 -18.77 13.64
C LEU A 149 25.32 -20.00 13.50
N ALA A 150 24.94 -20.64 14.61
CA ALA A 150 24.02 -21.77 14.58
C ALA A 150 22.63 -21.36 14.05
N TYR A 151 22.08 -20.26 14.55
CA TYR A 151 20.76 -19.75 14.14
C TYR A 151 20.70 -19.41 12.65
N GLU A 152 21.73 -18.78 12.10
CA GLU A 152 21.81 -18.43 10.68
C GLU A 152 21.87 -19.65 9.76
N ASN A 153 22.41 -20.77 10.26
CA ASN A 153 22.70 -21.96 9.47
C ASN A 153 21.81 -23.17 9.81
N ASP A 154 20.91 -23.06 10.79
CA ASP A 154 19.99 -24.13 11.18
C ASP A 154 18.97 -24.38 10.05
N PRO A 155 18.92 -25.60 9.46
CA PRO A 155 18.01 -25.89 8.35
C PRO A 155 16.54 -25.61 8.66
N ARG A 156 16.12 -25.77 9.92
CA ARG A 156 14.73 -25.57 10.36
C ARG A 156 14.39 -24.08 10.42
N VAL A 157 15.34 -23.27 10.88
CA VAL A 157 15.20 -21.79 10.93
C VAL A 157 15.23 -21.23 9.52
N VAL A 158 16.10 -21.74 8.65
CA VAL A 158 16.17 -21.33 7.24
C VAL A 158 14.85 -21.63 6.52
N LYS A 159 14.33 -22.86 6.63
CA LYS A 159 13.02 -23.24 6.08
C LYS A 159 11.90 -22.31 6.57
N HIS A 160 11.81 -22.10 7.89
CA HIS A 160 10.77 -21.22 8.44
C HIS A 160 10.91 -19.77 7.97
N ARG A 161 12.14 -19.25 7.86
CA ARG A 161 12.40 -17.90 7.34
C ARG A 161 11.97 -17.75 5.89
N GLU A 162 12.19 -18.77 5.07
CA GLU A 162 11.72 -18.83 3.67
C GLU A 162 10.19 -18.87 3.60
N GLU A 163 9.54 -19.74 4.38
CA GLU A 163 8.07 -19.82 4.46
C GLU A 163 7.43 -18.49 4.86
N VAL A 164 7.96 -17.82 5.89
CA VAL A 164 7.49 -16.50 6.33
C VAL A 164 7.73 -15.42 5.27
N ALA A 165 8.86 -15.49 4.56
CA ALA A 165 9.15 -14.55 3.48
C ALA A 165 8.19 -14.73 2.29
N GLU A 166 7.89 -15.98 1.93
CA GLU A 166 6.93 -16.33 0.88
C GLU A 166 5.50 -15.91 1.25
N GLU A 167 5.06 -16.16 2.48
CA GLU A 167 3.74 -15.74 2.94
C GLU A 167 3.61 -14.21 2.92
N LYS A 168 4.64 -13.50 3.40
CA LYS A 168 4.69 -12.04 3.36
C LYS A 168 4.68 -11.50 1.93
N ALA A 169 5.41 -12.14 1.02
CA ALA A 169 5.41 -11.79 -0.41
C ALA A 169 4.03 -12.02 -1.04
N ARG A 170 3.38 -13.14 -0.74
CA ARG A 170 2.02 -13.45 -1.21
C ARG A 170 1.00 -12.43 -0.71
N LEU A 171 1.05 -12.09 0.58
CA LEU A 171 0.16 -11.08 1.17
C LEU A 171 0.40 -9.68 0.56
N LYS A 172 1.66 -9.33 0.30
CA LYS A 172 2.00 -8.07 -0.38
C LYS A 172 1.47 -8.04 -1.81
N ALA A 173 1.67 -9.11 -2.59
CA ALA A 173 1.16 -9.23 -3.95
C ALA A 173 -0.38 -9.17 -4.00
N GLN A 174 -1.08 -9.82 -3.06
CA GLN A 174 -2.54 -9.74 -2.95
C GLN A 174 -3.02 -8.33 -2.65
N LYS A 175 -2.36 -7.61 -1.74
CA LYS A 175 -2.68 -6.20 -1.43
C LYS A 175 -2.44 -5.29 -2.64
N GLU A 176 -1.31 -5.46 -3.33
CA GLU A 176 -0.99 -4.68 -4.53
C GLU A 176 -1.99 -4.95 -5.67
N ALA A 177 -2.37 -6.22 -5.89
CA ALA A 177 -3.39 -6.58 -6.87
C ALA A 177 -4.78 -6.01 -6.53
N ALA A 178 -5.16 -6.01 -5.24
CA ALA A 178 -6.41 -5.42 -4.79
C ALA A 178 -6.44 -3.89 -5.03
N ILE A 179 -5.36 -3.19 -4.67
CA ILE A 179 -5.23 -1.74 -4.90
C ILE A 179 -5.23 -1.42 -6.41
N ALA A 180 -4.53 -2.21 -7.22
CA ALA A 180 -4.51 -2.03 -8.67
C ALA A 180 -5.89 -2.26 -9.30
N ALA A 181 -6.63 -3.28 -8.85
CA ALA A 181 -7.99 -3.55 -9.31
C ALA A 181 -8.97 -2.45 -8.90
N GLU A 182 -8.86 -1.92 -7.67
CA GLU A 182 -9.68 -0.79 -7.23
C GLU A 182 -9.38 0.48 -8.04
N LYS A 183 -8.10 0.79 -8.27
CA LYS A 183 -7.69 1.92 -9.09
C LYS A 183 -8.17 1.80 -10.53
N ALA A 184 -8.10 0.60 -11.12
CA ALA A 184 -8.61 0.34 -12.47
C ALA A 184 -10.14 0.47 -12.56
N LYS A 185 -10.88 0.03 -11.53
CA LYS A 185 -12.33 0.25 -11.45
C LYS A 185 -12.68 1.73 -11.34
N LEU A 186 -11.96 2.47 -10.49
CA LEU A 186 -12.16 3.90 -10.31
C LEU A 186 -11.86 4.67 -11.61
N SER A 187 -10.76 4.35 -12.31
CA SER A 187 -10.42 5.00 -13.58
C SER A 187 -11.44 4.68 -14.66
N ALA A 188 -11.89 3.42 -14.77
CA ALA A 188 -12.92 3.03 -15.72
C ALA A 188 -14.26 3.74 -15.44
N GLU A 189 -14.65 3.90 -14.16
CA GLU A 189 -15.86 4.63 -13.79
C GLU A 189 -15.73 6.14 -14.08
N GLN A 190 -14.55 6.74 -13.86
CA GLN A 190 -14.28 8.13 -14.22
C GLN A 190 -14.32 8.35 -15.73
N GLU A 191 -13.71 7.46 -16.52
CA GLU A 191 -13.74 7.51 -17.99
C GLU A 191 -15.17 7.34 -18.52
N ALA A 192 -15.95 6.41 -17.95
CA ALA A 192 -17.36 6.23 -18.32
C ALA A 192 -18.21 7.47 -17.98
N LYS A 193 -17.98 8.11 -16.82
CA LYS A 193 -18.65 9.36 -16.43
C LYS A 193 -18.28 10.50 -17.37
N LEU A 194 -17.01 10.66 -17.73
CA LEU A 194 -16.54 11.69 -18.65
C LEU A 194 -17.10 11.47 -20.07
N ALA A 195 -17.12 10.23 -20.56
CA ALA A 195 -17.71 9.88 -21.86
C ALA A 195 -19.22 10.15 -21.88
N ALA A 196 -19.96 9.78 -20.83
CA ALA A 196 -21.39 10.06 -20.72
C ALA A 196 -21.68 11.57 -20.66
N GLN A 197 -20.85 12.35 -19.96
CA GLN A 197 -20.96 13.81 -19.93
C GLN A 197 -20.67 14.43 -21.31
N ALA A 198 -19.66 13.96 -22.03
CA ALA A 198 -19.35 14.44 -23.38
C ALA A 198 -20.49 14.15 -24.36
N VAL A 199 -21.08 12.95 -24.31
CA VAL A 199 -22.25 12.59 -25.13
C VAL A 199 -23.46 13.45 -24.76
N ALA A 200 -23.73 13.68 -23.48
CA ALA A 200 -24.83 14.53 -23.04
C ALA A 200 -24.64 16.00 -23.45
N GLN A 201 -23.41 16.53 -23.38
CA GLN A 201 -23.08 17.87 -23.85
C GLN A 201 -23.25 18.00 -25.36
N ALA A 202 -22.74 17.04 -26.15
CA ALA A 202 -22.91 17.03 -27.60
C ALA A 202 -24.38 16.94 -28.01
N ALA A 203 -25.19 16.11 -27.32
CA ALA A 203 -26.63 16.01 -27.56
C ALA A 203 -27.36 17.33 -27.23
N ALA A 204 -27.02 17.97 -26.10
CA ALA A 204 -27.60 19.25 -25.72
C ALA A 204 -27.23 20.38 -26.68
N GLU A 205 -26.00 20.39 -27.22
CA GLU A 205 -25.56 21.36 -28.22
C GLU A 205 -26.22 21.13 -29.59
N ALA A 206 -26.37 19.87 -30.01
CA ALA A 206 -27.13 19.50 -31.20
C ALA A 206 -28.61 19.93 -31.07
N GLU A 207 -29.25 19.70 -29.92
CA GLU A 207 -30.64 20.12 -29.69
C GLU A 207 -30.79 21.64 -29.68
N ARG A 208 -29.83 22.38 -29.10
CA ARG A 208 -29.80 23.85 -29.14
C ARG A 208 -29.67 24.36 -30.57
N SER A 209 -28.77 23.79 -31.38
CA SER A 209 -28.59 24.22 -32.77
C SER A 209 -29.83 23.93 -33.63
N VAL A 210 -30.48 22.77 -33.45
CA VAL A 210 -31.77 22.46 -34.11
C VAL A 210 -32.85 23.46 -33.72
N ARG A 211 -33.04 23.74 -32.42
CA ARG A 211 -34.01 24.74 -31.95
C ARG A 211 -33.73 26.15 -32.48
N GLU A 212 -32.47 26.53 -32.65
CA GLU A 212 -32.10 27.82 -33.25
C GLU A 212 -32.43 27.88 -34.75
N VAL A 213 -32.17 26.79 -35.49
CA VAL A 213 -32.52 26.68 -36.91
C VAL A 213 -34.04 26.73 -37.09
N GLU A 214 -34.81 26.00 -36.28
CA GLU A 214 -36.28 26.02 -36.30
C GLU A 214 -36.85 27.40 -35.98
N LYS A 215 -36.30 28.10 -34.97
CA LYS A 215 -36.71 29.48 -34.64
C LYS A 215 -36.41 30.45 -35.77
N LYS A 216 -35.26 30.34 -36.43
CA LYS A 216 -34.89 31.17 -37.59
C LYS A 216 -35.80 30.87 -38.78
N ALA A 217 -36.09 29.61 -39.07
CA ALA A 217 -37.01 29.19 -40.12
C ALA A 217 -38.43 29.74 -39.88
N ALA A 218 -38.97 29.57 -38.67
CA ALA A 218 -40.30 30.08 -38.32
C ALA A 218 -40.39 31.62 -38.38
N LYS A 219 -39.31 32.34 -38.02
CA LYS A 219 -39.26 33.80 -38.17
C LYS A 219 -39.27 34.22 -39.64
N ASN A 220 -38.48 33.55 -40.48
CA ASN A 220 -38.42 33.81 -41.92
C ASN A 220 -39.76 33.51 -42.62
N GLU A 221 -40.46 32.44 -42.25
CA GLU A 221 -41.80 32.13 -42.77
C GLU A 221 -42.84 33.18 -42.37
N LYS A 222 -42.85 33.60 -41.10
CA LYS A 222 -43.73 34.70 -40.64
C LYS A 222 -43.45 36.01 -41.36
N GLU A 223 -42.19 36.31 -41.67
CA GLU A 223 -41.81 37.51 -42.42
C GLU A 223 -42.25 37.43 -43.88
N LYS A 224 -42.07 36.28 -44.54
CA LYS A 224 -42.58 36.00 -45.89
C LYS A 224 -44.10 36.10 -45.96
N ALA A 225 -44.83 35.56 -44.99
CA ALA A 225 -46.28 35.66 -44.93
C ALA A 225 -46.75 37.13 -44.77
N ARG A 226 -46.06 37.91 -43.93
CA ARG A 226 -46.34 39.34 -43.75
C ARG A 226 -46.04 40.17 -44.99
N SER A 227 -44.94 39.88 -45.71
CA SER A 227 -44.61 40.59 -46.94
C SER A 227 -45.56 40.24 -48.08
N ALA A 228 -45.97 38.97 -48.21
CA ALA A 228 -47.01 38.53 -49.14
C ALA A 228 -48.35 39.23 -48.87
N LEU A 229 -48.79 39.29 -47.61
CA LEU A 229 -50.02 40.00 -47.23
C LEU A 229 -49.94 41.50 -47.55
N LYS A 230 -48.80 42.15 -47.28
CA LYS A 230 -48.60 43.57 -47.64
C LYS A 230 -48.68 43.79 -49.16
N LYS A 231 -48.12 42.87 -49.95
CA LYS A 231 -48.15 42.96 -51.42
C LYS A 231 -49.57 42.79 -51.95
N ALA A 232 -50.29 41.77 -51.51
CA ALA A 232 -51.69 41.52 -51.88
C ALA A 232 -52.60 42.70 -51.51
N ARG A 233 -52.42 43.30 -50.32
CA ARG A 233 -53.15 44.52 -49.91
C ARG A 233 -52.84 45.72 -50.80
N LYS A 234 -51.59 45.88 -51.24
CA LYS A 234 -51.20 46.97 -52.14
C LYS A 234 -51.82 46.79 -53.53
N GLU A 235 -51.85 45.55 -54.03
CA GLU A 235 -52.49 45.19 -55.29
C GLU A 235 -54.00 45.47 -55.24
N LEU A 236 -54.69 45.02 -54.19
CA LEU A 236 -56.12 45.31 -54.01
C LEU A 236 -56.41 46.82 -53.95
N LYS A 237 -55.59 47.59 -53.23
CA LYS A 237 -55.72 49.05 -53.17
C LYS A 237 -55.47 49.76 -54.50
N ALA A 238 -54.70 49.18 -55.42
CA ALA A 238 -54.48 49.76 -56.75
C ALA A 238 -55.76 49.75 -57.62
N TYR A 239 -56.72 48.87 -57.34
CA TYR A 239 -58.03 48.89 -58.00
C TYR A 239 -58.88 50.10 -57.60
N ALA A 240 -58.67 50.66 -56.40
CA ALA A 240 -59.37 51.87 -55.95
C ALA A 240 -59.01 53.11 -56.78
N THR A 241 -57.86 53.11 -57.46
CA THR A 241 -57.44 54.19 -58.39
C THR A 241 -57.99 54.03 -59.81
N GLN A 242 -58.66 52.93 -60.14
CA GLN A 242 -59.25 52.73 -61.47
C GLN A 242 -60.59 53.47 -61.56
N PRO A 243 -60.91 54.13 -62.70
CA PRO A 243 -62.16 54.88 -62.88
C PRO A 243 -63.43 54.05 -62.65
N ARG A 244 -63.33 52.74 -62.88
CA ARG A 244 -64.40 51.75 -62.69
C ARG A 244 -64.84 51.59 -61.22
N TRP A 245 -63.95 51.84 -60.27
CA TRP A 245 -64.18 51.60 -58.84
C TRP A 245 -64.13 52.88 -57.99
N ALA A 246 -64.16 54.06 -58.62
CA ALA A 246 -63.97 55.35 -57.97
C ALA A 246 -65.02 55.65 -56.88
N ASP A 247 -66.25 55.14 -57.02
CA ASP A 247 -67.31 55.33 -56.03
C ASP A 247 -67.24 54.33 -54.86
N ARG A 248 -66.38 53.31 -54.95
CA ARG A 248 -66.24 52.21 -53.98
C ARG A 248 -64.86 52.15 -53.32
N VAL A 249 -64.16 53.28 -53.24
CA VAL A 249 -62.82 53.39 -52.64
C VAL A 249 -62.82 52.97 -51.17
N ALA A 250 -63.80 53.43 -50.38
CA ALA A 250 -63.90 53.09 -48.96
C ALA A 250 -64.15 51.59 -48.72
N ASP A 251 -64.95 50.95 -49.59
CA ASP A 251 -65.22 49.51 -49.57
C ASP A 251 -63.92 48.72 -49.81
N ILE A 252 -63.13 49.10 -50.81
CA ILE A 252 -61.87 48.43 -51.16
C ILE A 252 -60.82 48.61 -50.06
N GLU A 253 -60.77 49.76 -49.41
CA GLU A 253 -59.87 49.99 -48.27
C GLU A 253 -60.21 49.16 -47.04
N LEU A 254 -61.50 49.02 -46.73
CA LEU A 254 -61.98 48.17 -45.65
C LEU A 254 -61.66 46.69 -45.91
N LEU A 255 -61.93 46.21 -47.13
CA LEU A 255 -61.63 44.85 -47.55
C LEU A 255 -60.12 44.55 -47.51
N ALA A 256 -59.28 45.48 -47.96
CA ALA A 256 -57.83 45.34 -47.87
C ALA A 256 -57.33 45.29 -46.41
N ALA A 257 -58.04 45.89 -45.45
CA ALA A 257 -57.66 45.82 -44.04
C ALA A 257 -58.11 44.52 -43.35
N ALA A 258 -59.30 44.03 -43.70
CA ALA A 258 -59.98 42.94 -43.00
C ALA A 258 -59.70 41.54 -43.56
N LEU A 259 -59.46 41.41 -44.87
CA LEU A 259 -59.30 40.10 -45.52
C LEU A 259 -57.90 39.47 -45.29
N SER A 260 -57.87 38.15 -45.28
CA SER A 260 -56.65 37.32 -45.26
C SER A 260 -55.97 37.27 -46.65
N LEU A 261 -54.74 36.75 -46.71
CA LEU A 261 -53.99 36.67 -47.97
C LEU A 261 -54.77 35.89 -49.05
N GLU A 262 -55.31 34.72 -48.69
CA GLU A 262 -56.07 33.83 -49.59
C GLU A 262 -57.32 34.54 -50.13
N GLN A 263 -58.08 35.19 -49.24
CA GLN A 263 -59.29 35.92 -49.61
C GLN A 263 -59.00 37.15 -50.49
N ILE A 264 -57.88 37.85 -50.25
CA ILE A 264 -57.48 38.98 -51.10
C ILE A 264 -57.09 38.48 -52.50
N THR A 265 -56.35 37.37 -52.60
CA THR A 265 -55.96 36.81 -53.91
C THR A 265 -57.14 36.28 -54.72
N GLU A 266 -58.11 35.64 -54.08
CA GLU A 266 -59.35 35.19 -54.74
C GLU A 266 -60.19 36.38 -55.21
N LEU A 267 -60.26 37.43 -54.39
CA LEU A 267 -60.98 38.65 -54.74
C LEU A 267 -60.31 39.41 -55.88
N THR A 268 -58.99 39.58 -55.88
CA THR A 268 -58.29 40.21 -57.01
C THR A 268 -58.44 39.41 -58.30
N THR A 269 -58.38 38.07 -58.23
CA THR A 269 -58.64 37.20 -59.40
C THR A 269 -60.07 37.38 -59.93
N SER A 270 -61.05 37.52 -59.03
CA SER A 270 -62.45 37.75 -59.40
C SER A 270 -62.71 39.16 -59.93
N LEU A 271 -61.91 40.15 -59.52
CA LEU A 271 -61.97 41.52 -60.02
C LEU A 271 -61.34 41.68 -61.41
N ASP A 272 -60.40 40.81 -61.78
CA ASP A 272 -59.80 40.73 -63.12
C ASP A 272 -60.69 40.02 -64.15
N ALA A 273 -61.82 39.43 -63.74
CA ALA A 273 -62.76 38.81 -64.67
C ALA A 273 -63.34 39.85 -65.66
N GLU A 274 -63.43 39.46 -66.94
CA GLU A 274 -63.87 40.34 -68.04
C GLU A 274 -65.35 40.78 -67.92
N ASP A 275 -66.15 40.06 -67.13
CA ASP A 275 -67.56 40.38 -66.91
C ASP A 275 -67.74 41.50 -65.85
N PRO A 276 -68.31 42.66 -66.25
CA PRO A 276 -68.46 43.81 -65.36
C PRO A 276 -69.37 43.56 -64.15
N ASP A 277 -70.43 42.77 -64.32
CA ASP A 277 -71.44 42.50 -63.29
C ASP A 277 -70.94 41.44 -62.30
N ALA A 278 -70.21 40.43 -62.79
CA ALA A 278 -69.59 39.40 -61.96
C ALA A 278 -68.56 39.98 -60.98
N ALA A 279 -67.73 40.92 -61.43
CA ALA A 279 -66.74 41.58 -60.58
C ALA A 279 -67.38 42.48 -59.50
N ALA A 280 -68.48 43.17 -59.83
CA ALA A 280 -69.21 44.01 -58.88
C ALA A 280 -69.92 43.17 -57.80
N ALA A 281 -70.47 42.01 -58.19
CA ALA A 281 -71.05 41.03 -57.28
C ALA A 281 -70.01 40.41 -56.34
N ALA A 282 -68.81 40.08 -56.85
CA ALA A 282 -67.71 39.57 -56.04
C ALA A 282 -67.26 40.58 -54.96
N LEU A 283 -67.17 41.88 -55.31
CA LEU A 283 -66.83 42.94 -54.37
C LEU A 283 -67.93 43.13 -53.31
N ALA A 284 -69.21 43.05 -53.68
CA ALA A 284 -70.33 43.15 -52.75
C ALA A 284 -70.44 41.94 -51.81
N ALA A 285 -70.17 40.73 -52.31
CA ALA A 285 -70.16 39.50 -51.52
C ALA A 285 -69.05 39.52 -50.46
N ALA A 286 -67.85 39.97 -50.83
CA ALA A 286 -66.74 40.12 -49.89
C ALA A 286 -67.02 41.21 -48.84
N LEU A 287 -67.62 42.34 -49.24
CA LEU A 287 -68.01 43.40 -48.30
C LEU A 287 -69.02 42.88 -47.27
N LYS A 288 -70.03 42.12 -47.74
CA LYS A 288 -71.03 41.51 -46.88
C LYS A 288 -70.40 40.53 -45.89
N GLY A 289 -69.46 39.71 -46.34
CA GLY A 289 -68.75 38.75 -45.47
C GLY A 289 -67.84 39.38 -44.42
N VAL A 290 -67.42 40.65 -44.59
CA VAL A 290 -66.65 41.41 -43.59
C VAL A 290 -67.57 42.16 -42.60
N LEU A 291 -68.78 42.52 -43.03
CA LEU A 291 -69.75 43.28 -42.23
C LEU A 291 -70.68 42.38 -41.38
N THR A 292 -70.67 41.07 -41.60
CA THR A 292 -71.36 40.04 -40.79
C THR A 292 -70.41 39.36 -39.83
#